data_AF-A0AA42FH11-F1
#
_entry.id   AF-A0AA42FH11-F1
#
_cell.length_a   1.000
_cell.length_b   1.000
_cell.length_c   1.000
_cell.angle_alpha   90.00
_cell.angle_beta   90.00
_cell.angle_gamma   90.00
#
_symmetry.space_group_name_H-M   'P 1'
#
loop_
_entity.id
_entity.type
_entity.pdbx_description
1 polymer ?
#
loop_
_entity_poly.entity_id
_entity_poly.type
_entity_poly.pdbx_seq_one_letter_code
_entity_poly.pdbx_strand_id
1 'polypeptide(L)' 'MNHWNRDKLSPEELKKEIETLKRLVFAIYSKLPPEEKNFIFQNFASSHDPEDRDAASLLNVYR' A
#
# COMPACT_ATOMS: atom_id res chain seq x y z
N MET A 1 -24.90 -6.56 21.95
CA MET A 1 -23.89 -7.58 21.57
C MET A 1 -23.50 -7.30 20.13
N ASN A 2 -22.28 -6.81 19.88
CA ASN A 2 -21.86 -6.44 18.52
C ASN A 2 -21.63 -7.69 17.67
N HIS A 3 -22.39 -7.84 16.60
CA HIS A 3 -22.25 -8.91 15.60
C HIS A 3 -21.02 -8.65 14.71
N TRP A 4 -19.82 -8.90 15.20
CA TRP A 4 -18.58 -8.90 14.40
C TRP A 4 -18.24 -10.30 13.87
N ASN A 5 -19.19 -10.94 13.19
CA ASN A 5 -18.87 -12.15 12.45
C ASN A 5 -19.94 -12.40 11.40
N ARG A 6 -19.63 -12.05 10.14
CA ARG A 6 -19.96 -12.78 8.90
C ARG A 6 -19.95 -11.81 7.72
N ASP A 7 -18.75 -11.49 7.29
CA ASP A 7 -18.41 -11.45 5.86
C ASP A 7 -16.94 -11.86 5.80
N LYS A 8 -16.69 -13.16 6.06
CA LYS A 8 -15.39 -13.73 5.69
C LYS A 8 -15.40 -13.77 4.17
N LEU A 9 -14.87 -12.72 3.57
CA LEU A 9 -14.57 -12.66 2.14
C LEU A 9 -13.89 -13.97 1.76
N SER A 10 -14.33 -14.56 0.65
CA SER A 10 -13.60 -15.68 0.07
C SER A 10 -12.15 -15.25 -0.20
N PRO A 11 -11.18 -16.19 -0.24
CA PRO A 11 -9.81 -15.86 -0.59
C PRO A 11 -9.68 -15.06 -1.90
N GLU A 12 -10.59 -15.29 -2.85
CA GLU A 12 -10.65 -14.58 -4.13
C GLU A 12 -11.14 -13.14 -3.98
N GLU A 13 -12.18 -12.91 -3.16
CA GLU A 13 -12.68 -11.57 -2.85
C GLU A 13 -11.65 -10.76 -2.07
N LEU A 14 -10.99 -11.37 -1.08
CA LEU A 14 -9.88 -10.77 -0.35
C LEU A 14 -8.75 -10.35 -1.28
N LYS A 15 -8.38 -11.23 -2.23
CA LYS A 15 -7.35 -10.91 -3.24
C LYS A 15 -7.77 -9.73 -4.11
N LYS A 16 -9.03 -9.70 -4.57
CA LYS A 16 -9.57 -8.60 -5.38
C LYS A 16 -9.59 -7.28 -4.61
N GLU A 17 -9.93 -7.33 -3.33
CA GLU A 17 -9.98 -6.15 -2.47
C GLU A 17 -8.58 -5.61 -2.17
N ILE A 18 -7.61 -6.49 -1.88
CA ILE A 18 -6.19 -6.12 -1.76
C ILE A 18 -5.68 -5.44 -3.04
N GLU A 19 -5.98 -5.99 -4.21
CA GLU A 19 -5.58 -5.36 -5.49
C GLU A 19 -6.26 -4.00 -5.72
N THR A 20 -7.51 -3.85 -5.28
CA THR A 20 -8.23 -2.57 -5.35
C THR A 20 -7.59 -1.53 -4.43
N LEU A 21 -7.27 -1.91 -3.19
CA LEU A 21 -6.59 -1.05 -2.23
C LEU A 21 -5.22 -0.62 -2.73
N LYS A 22 -4.42 -1.54 -3.29
CA LYS A 22 -3.13 -1.21 -3.91
C LYS A 22 -3.30 -0.14 -4.99
N ARG A 23 -4.25 -0.31 -5.90
CA ARG A 23 -4.53 0.67 -6.97
C ARG A 23 -4.90 2.04 -6.43
N LEU A 24 -5.73 2.11 -5.38
CA LEU A 24 -6.12 3.37 -4.75
C LEU A 24 -4.92 4.06 -4.10
N VAL A 25 -4.09 3.31 -3.35
CA VAL A 25 -2.86 3.85 -2.75
C VAL A 25 -1.93 4.40 -3.83
N PHE A 26 -1.71 3.67 -4.93
CA PHE A 26 -0.92 4.17 -6.06
C PHE A 26 -1.53 5.41 -6.71
N ALA A 27 -2.85 5.44 -6.91
CA ALA A 27 -3.53 6.61 -7.48
C ALA A 27 -3.39 7.86 -6.60
N ILE A 28 -3.39 7.70 -5.28
CA ILE A 28 -3.11 8.79 -4.34
C ILE A 28 -1.63 9.18 -4.42
N TYR A 29 -0.71 8.21 -4.29
CA TYR A 29 0.73 8.45 -4.30
C TYR A 29 1.19 9.17 -5.56
N SER A 30 0.69 8.77 -6.74
CA SER A 30 1.05 9.38 -8.03
C SER A 30 0.71 10.88 -8.13
N LYS A 31 -0.29 11.35 -7.37
CA LYS A 31 -0.72 12.76 -7.33
C LYS A 31 0.04 13.61 -6.32
N LEU A 32 0.86 13.00 -5.47
CA LEU A 32 1.65 13.74 -4.49
C LEU A 32 2.77 14.55 -5.17
N PRO A 33 3.14 15.72 -4.61
CA PRO A 33 4.31 16.46 -5.05
C PRO A 33 5.61 15.62 -4.96
N PRO A 34 6.62 15.90 -5.80
CA PRO A 34 7.89 15.16 -5.78
C PRO A 34 8.59 15.13 -4.42
N GLU A 35 8.49 16.22 -3.64
CA GLU A 35 9.08 16.34 -2.32
C GLU A 35 8.46 15.34 -1.33
N GLU A 36 7.13 15.24 -1.33
CA GLU A 36 6.39 14.30 -0.49
C GLU A 36 6.65 12.84 -0.91
N LYS A 37 6.68 12.57 -2.23
CA LYS A 37 7.04 11.25 -2.76
C LYS A 37 8.43 10.82 -2.29
N ASN A 38 9.40 11.74 -2.31
CA ASN A 38 10.76 11.50 -1.83
C ASN A 38 10.80 11.23 -0.33
N PHE A 39 10.10 12.04 0.47
CA PHE A 39 10.03 11.84 1.92
C PHE A 39 9.46 10.46 2.27
N ILE A 40 8.36 10.08 1.65
CA ILE A 40 7.72 8.77 1.83
C ILE A 40 8.71 7.66 1.44
N PHE A 41 9.29 7.73 0.24
CA PHE A 41 10.26 6.73 -0.23
C PHE A 41 11.44 6.57 0.73
N GLN A 42 12.02 7.66 1.24
CA GLN A 42 13.16 7.59 2.15
C GLN A 42 12.80 6.95 3.50
N ASN A 43 11.60 7.20 4.03
CA ASN A 43 11.12 6.52 5.24
C ASN A 43 11.04 5.00 5.05
N PHE A 44 10.45 4.56 3.93
CA PHE A 44 10.38 3.12 3.62
C PHE A 44 11.76 2.51 3.33
N ALA A 45 12.60 3.19 2.57
CA ALA A 45 13.93 2.71 2.21
C ALA A 45 14.90 2.60 3.41
N SER A 46 14.74 3.48 4.41
CA SER A 46 15.55 3.46 5.63
C SER A 46 15.02 2.52 6.72
N SER A 47 13.86 1.89 6.49
CA SER A 47 13.29 0.93 7.43
C SER A 47 14.12 -0.36 7.53
N HIS A 48 14.09 -0.95 8.71
CA HIS A 48 14.65 -2.28 8.97
C HIS A 48 13.64 -3.39 8.66
N ASP A 49 12.38 -3.03 8.39
CA ASP A 49 11.34 -3.96 8.00
C ASP A 49 11.54 -4.38 6.52
N PRO A 50 11.62 -5.69 6.22
CA PRO A 50 11.68 -6.19 4.85
C PRO A 50 10.48 -5.76 3.99
N GLU A 51 9.27 -5.71 4.56
CA GLU A 51 8.05 -5.33 3.83
C GLU A 51 8.09 -3.86 3.42
N ASP A 52 8.65 -3.00 4.27
CA ASP A 52 8.87 -1.58 3.95
C ASP A 52 9.87 -1.40 2.81
N ARG A 53 10.91 -2.25 2.73
CA ARG A 53 11.88 -2.22 1.63
C ARG A 53 11.29 -2.69 0.31
N ASP A 54 10.41 -3.69 0.35
CA ASP A 54 9.65 -4.12 -0.82
C ASP A 54 8.70 -3.01 -1.28
N ALA A 55 8.03 -2.32 -0.35
CA ALA A 55 7.21 -1.15 -0.65
C ALA A 55 8.05 -0.02 -1.26
N ALA A 56 9.24 0.29 -0.73
CA ALA A 56 10.15 1.28 -1.30
C ALA A 56 10.52 0.95 -2.75
N SER A 57 10.81 -0.32 -3.04
CA SER A 57 11.13 -0.79 -4.39
C SER A 57 9.98 -0.57 -5.37
N LEU A 58 8.74 -0.81 -4.92
CA LEU A 58 7.54 -0.54 -5.72
C LEU A 58 7.34 0.97 -5.95
N LEU A 59 7.52 1.81 -4.92
CA LEU A 59 7.38 3.26 -5.02
C LEU A 59 8.42 3.88 -5.96
N ASN A 60 9.63 3.32 -6.02
CA ASN A 60 10.70 3.79 -6.90
C ASN A 60 10.36 3.68 -8.41
N VAL A 61 9.46 2.78 -8.80
CA VAL A 61 8.99 2.63 -10.19
C VAL A 61 8.10 3.81 -10.62
N TYR A 62 7.42 4.45 -9.66
CA TYR A 62 6.42 5.50 -9.90
C TYR A 62 6.88 6.91 -9.50
N ARG A 63 8.16 7.03 -9.16
CA ARG A 63 8.83 8.29 -8.86
C ARG A 63 9.19 9.01 -10.16
#